data_AF-A0A2V3J1H9-F1
#
_entry.id   AF-A0A2V3J1H9-F1
#
_cell.length_a   1.000
_cell.length_b   1.000
_cell.length_c   1.000
_cell.angle_alpha   90.00
_cell.angle_beta   90.00
_cell.angle_gamma   90.00
#
_symmetry.space_group_name_H-M   'P 1'
#
loop_
_entity.id
_entity.type
_entity.pdbx_description
1 polymer ?
#
loop_
_entity_poly.entity_id
_entity_poly.type
_entity_poly.pdbx_seq_one_letter_code
_entity_poly.pdbx_strand_id
1 'polypeptide(L)'
;MWTGSSGAYRASQSTQPTGDASHPPWNSQDARGTGYMWERDEVSNRVSHRSSPSSTTNSGLDASQSGPYSGPRAPEVDASADGLPDPPKSFPELESMSLRDLRLLHEERARFDDFVSKHQYQQQLDSIVSKVRANVDALEREHVTITARMDEAVDDEALEKLRRDVAELEKEVQALHKQKEEWLGQNSPERLMERLRTAMRESESTSEALEKNMLSSSMHFDEFLSQYIACRQKYHERSLKLEQLQMEVKKKSFGR
;
A
#
# COMPACT_ATOMS: atom_id res chain seq x y z
N MET A 1 -33.10 1.05 -80.52
CA MET A 1 -33.65 -0.13 -79.83
C MET A 1 -33.90 0.27 -78.38
N TRP A 2 -35.16 0.23 -77.97
CA TRP A 2 -35.67 0.63 -76.65
C TRP A 2 -35.87 -0.62 -75.78
N THR A 3 -35.40 -0.57 -74.53
CA THR A 3 -35.97 -1.19 -73.33
C THR A 3 -35.58 -0.23 -72.19
N GLY A 4 -36.46 0.45 -71.44
CA GLY A 4 -37.63 -0.01 -70.69
C GLY A 4 -37.14 -0.88 -69.52
N SER A 5 -37.44 -0.70 -68.24
CA SER A 5 -38.24 0.23 -67.43
C SER A 5 -38.07 -0.26 -65.97
N SER A 6 -38.57 0.51 -64.98
CA SER A 6 -38.69 0.20 -63.54
C SER A 6 -37.45 0.57 -62.70
N GLY A 7 -37.45 1.54 -61.79
CA GLY A 7 -38.56 2.15 -61.05
C GLY A 7 -38.63 1.56 -59.65
N ALA A 8 -38.03 2.24 -58.66
CA ALA A 8 -38.39 2.12 -57.26
C ALA A 8 -37.91 3.36 -56.49
N TYR A 9 -38.86 4.25 -56.23
CA TYR A 9 -38.75 5.34 -55.27
C TYR A 9 -38.54 4.75 -53.87
N ARG A 10 -37.54 5.25 -53.12
CA ARG A 10 -37.48 5.05 -51.66
C ARG A 10 -37.59 6.40 -50.98
N ALA A 11 -38.75 6.58 -50.34
CA ALA A 11 -39.14 7.75 -49.59
C ALA A 11 -38.33 7.91 -48.30
N SER A 12 -38.17 9.19 -47.95
CA SER A 12 -37.64 9.77 -46.73
C SER A 12 -38.50 9.42 -45.49
N GLN A 13 -37.85 8.99 -44.41
CA GLN A 13 -38.29 9.10 -43.01
C GLN A 13 -36.97 9.17 -42.20
N SER A 14 -36.53 10.25 -41.55
CA SER A 14 -37.14 11.17 -40.58
C SER A 14 -37.78 10.47 -39.39
N THR A 15 -36.93 10.01 -38.47
CA THR A 15 -37.31 9.74 -37.08
C THR A 15 -36.23 10.31 -36.16
N GLN A 16 -36.57 11.42 -35.51
CA GLN A 16 -35.88 11.91 -34.31
C GLN A 16 -36.28 11.03 -33.12
N PRO A 17 -35.36 10.68 -32.21
CA PRO A 17 -35.72 10.26 -30.87
C PRO A 17 -35.79 11.48 -29.94
N THR A 18 -37.02 11.80 -29.53
CA THR A 18 -37.37 12.62 -28.36
C THR A 18 -36.79 11.97 -27.09
N GLY A 19 -36.27 12.80 -26.19
CA GLY A 19 -35.58 12.35 -24.99
C GLY A 19 -36.48 11.74 -23.92
N ASP A 20 -35.84 11.09 -22.96
CA ASP A 20 -36.25 11.20 -21.56
C ASP A 20 -35.02 11.00 -20.67
N ALA A 21 -34.55 12.10 -20.07
CA ALA A 21 -33.43 12.13 -19.15
C ALA A 21 -33.95 11.80 -17.75
N SER A 22 -33.97 10.51 -17.41
CA SER A 22 -34.20 10.05 -16.05
C SER A 22 -32.99 10.36 -15.17
N HIS A 23 -32.95 11.56 -14.60
CA HIS A 23 -32.13 11.88 -13.44
C HIS A 23 -32.86 11.45 -12.16
N PRO A 24 -32.22 10.72 -11.23
CA PRO A 24 -32.80 10.49 -9.91
C PRO A 24 -32.75 11.78 -9.07
N PRO A 25 -33.79 12.08 -8.26
CA PRO A 25 -33.81 13.25 -7.39
C PRO A 25 -32.89 13.02 -6.18
N TRP A 26 -31.90 13.90 -6.03
CA TRP A 26 -31.15 14.04 -4.77
C TRP A 26 -32.09 14.58 -3.70
N ASN A 27 -32.65 13.68 -2.90
CA ASN A 27 -33.47 14.03 -1.74
C ASN A 27 -32.53 14.46 -0.59
N SER A 28 -32.37 15.77 -0.42
CA SER A 28 -31.73 16.35 0.76
C SER A 28 -32.77 16.52 1.87
N GLN A 29 -32.77 15.57 2.80
CA GLN A 29 -33.24 15.74 4.18
C GLN A 29 -32.86 14.48 4.96
N ASP A 30 -31.75 14.56 5.70
CA ASP A 30 -31.67 14.14 7.10
C ASP A 30 -30.26 14.40 7.62
N ALA A 31 -30.12 15.56 8.24
CA ALA A 31 -29.00 15.87 9.11
C ALA A 31 -29.31 15.33 10.51
N ARG A 32 -28.70 14.22 10.91
CA ARG A 32 -28.44 13.91 12.33
C ARG A 32 -27.11 13.19 12.52
N GLY A 33 -26.15 13.98 13.00
CA GLY A 33 -24.96 13.66 13.79
C GLY A 33 -24.51 12.21 13.93
N THR A 34 -23.34 11.93 13.35
CA THR A 34 -22.14 11.41 14.03
C THR A 34 -20.96 11.99 13.21
N GLY A 35 -19.99 12.72 13.75
CA GLY A 35 -19.26 12.45 14.97
C GLY A 35 -17.96 11.69 14.70
N TYR A 36 -17.25 11.97 13.60
CA TYR A 36 -15.88 11.46 13.39
C TYR A 36 -14.97 12.59 12.89
N MET A 37 -14.30 13.23 13.86
CA MET A 37 -12.99 13.85 13.69
C MET A 37 -12.04 12.75 13.18
N TRP A 38 -11.66 12.81 11.90
CA TRP A 38 -10.41 12.20 11.49
C TRP A 38 -9.33 13.26 11.57
N GLU A 39 -8.38 12.96 12.43
CA GLU A 39 -7.16 13.70 12.68
C GLU A 39 -6.34 13.78 11.38
N ARG A 40 -5.75 14.96 11.16
CA ARG A 40 -4.96 15.28 9.99
C ARG A 40 -3.50 14.93 10.29
N ASP A 41 -3.02 13.78 9.82
CA ASP A 41 -1.60 13.52 9.73
C ASP A 41 -1.07 13.95 8.35
N GLU A 42 -0.34 15.06 8.35
CA GLU A 42 0.41 15.57 7.21
C GLU A 42 1.70 14.76 7.03
N VAL A 43 1.70 13.80 6.11
CA VAL A 43 2.96 13.20 5.62
C VAL A 43 3.39 13.96 4.36
N SER A 44 4.29 14.93 4.58
CA SER A 44 5.11 15.51 3.51
C SER A 44 5.99 14.43 2.89
N ASN A 45 5.83 14.13 1.61
CA ASN A 45 6.86 13.39 0.87
C ASN A 45 7.34 14.21 -0.34
N ARG A 46 8.53 14.78 -0.17
CA ARG A 46 9.26 15.54 -1.20
C ARG A 46 9.91 14.57 -2.18
N VAL A 47 9.42 14.54 -3.42
CA VAL A 47 10.15 13.96 -4.55
C VAL A 47 11.33 14.88 -4.87
N SER A 48 12.55 14.42 -4.59
CA SER A 48 13.78 15.07 -5.08
C SER A 48 14.39 14.21 -6.18
N HIS A 49 14.37 14.76 -7.39
CA HIS A 49 15.12 14.28 -8.54
C HIS A 49 16.62 14.47 -8.28
N ARG A 50 17.44 13.44 -8.48
CA ARG A 50 18.88 13.61 -8.71
C ARG A 50 19.42 12.50 -9.62
N SER A 51 19.89 12.91 -10.79
CA SER A 51 20.60 12.08 -11.76
C SER A 51 22.07 11.90 -11.39
N SER A 52 22.68 10.86 -12.00
CA SER A 52 24.10 10.64 -12.36
C SER A 52 24.79 9.46 -11.62
N PRO A 53 25.95 8.96 -12.06
CA PRO A 53 26.20 8.09 -13.22
C PRO A 53 27.01 6.81 -12.84
N SER A 54 27.38 6.00 -13.83
CA SER A 54 28.05 4.70 -13.70
C SER A 54 29.53 4.74 -13.25
N SER A 55 29.94 3.59 -12.68
CA SER A 55 31.29 2.97 -12.64
C SER A 55 32.27 3.38 -11.53
N THR A 56 32.58 2.45 -10.61
CA THR A 56 33.90 1.74 -10.49
C THR A 56 33.94 0.92 -9.18
N THR A 57 34.64 -0.21 -9.28
CA THR A 57 35.01 -1.25 -8.31
C THR A 57 35.34 -0.81 -6.87
N ASN A 58 34.89 -1.57 -5.86
CA ASN A 58 35.80 -2.17 -4.88
C ASN A 58 35.15 -3.25 -4.02
N SER A 59 35.93 -4.30 -3.78
CA SER A 59 35.70 -5.39 -2.81
C SER A 59 35.81 -4.89 -1.38
N GLY A 60 34.96 -5.37 -0.48
CA GLY A 60 35.06 -5.08 0.96
C GLY A 60 33.89 -5.62 1.76
N LEU A 61 34.17 -6.66 2.54
CA LEU A 61 33.33 -7.26 3.57
C LEU A 61 32.99 -6.22 4.66
N ASP A 62 31.74 -6.11 5.09
CA ASP A 62 31.33 -6.20 6.50
C ASP A 62 29.79 -6.05 6.65
N ALA A 63 29.28 -6.64 7.73
CA ALA A 63 27.92 -6.96 8.06
C ALA A 63 27.07 -5.79 8.60
N SER A 64 25.79 -6.10 8.77
CA SER A 64 24.79 -5.48 9.67
C SER A 64 23.74 -4.60 8.99
N GLN A 65 22.64 -5.23 8.55
CA GLN A 65 21.32 -4.60 8.62
C GLN A 65 20.23 -5.67 8.70
N SER A 66 19.70 -5.83 9.91
CA SER A 66 18.60 -6.70 10.31
C SER A 66 17.26 -6.17 9.78
N GLY A 67 16.55 -6.98 8.99
CA GLY A 67 15.15 -6.75 8.60
C GLY A 67 14.16 -7.30 9.65
N PRO A 68 12.87 -6.92 9.60
CA PRO A 68 11.88 -7.16 10.66
C PRO A 68 11.14 -8.50 10.50
N TYR A 69 11.85 -9.57 10.15
CA TYR A 69 11.30 -10.94 10.21
C TYR A 69 11.87 -11.61 11.46
N SER A 70 11.22 -11.39 12.60
CA SER A 70 11.36 -12.33 13.73
C SER A 70 10.64 -13.62 13.33
N GLY A 71 11.38 -14.52 12.68
CA GLY A 71 11.06 -15.94 12.75
C GLY A 71 11.00 -16.39 14.22
N PRO A 72 10.37 -17.52 14.53
CA PRO A 72 10.31 -18.01 15.91
C PRO A 72 11.74 -18.06 16.45
N ARG A 73 12.01 -17.21 17.44
CA ARG A 73 13.25 -17.21 18.22
C ARG A 73 13.43 -18.65 18.65
N ALA A 74 14.45 -19.31 18.09
CA ALA A 74 14.89 -20.60 18.59
C ALA A 74 14.94 -20.49 20.12
N PRO A 75 14.44 -21.48 20.87
CA PRO A 75 14.53 -21.42 22.32
C PRO A 75 15.97 -21.05 22.62
N GLU A 76 16.16 -19.93 23.30
CA GLU A 76 17.43 -19.62 23.91
C GLU A 76 17.66 -20.77 24.87
N VAL A 77 18.37 -21.79 24.35
CA VAL A 77 19.21 -22.62 25.17
C VAL A 77 20.11 -21.61 25.84
N ASP A 78 19.70 -21.23 27.05
CA ASP A 78 20.57 -20.69 28.07
C ASP A 78 21.84 -21.51 27.93
N ALA A 79 22.86 -20.90 27.33
CA ALA A 79 24.22 -21.40 27.36
C ALA A 79 24.75 -21.18 28.78
N SER A 80 23.96 -21.62 29.76
CA SER A 80 24.41 -21.92 31.09
C SER A 80 25.37 -23.10 30.94
N ALA A 81 26.46 -23.01 31.68
CA ALA A 81 27.63 -23.87 31.61
C ALA A 81 27.37 -25.31 32.13
N ASP A 82 26.27 -25.95 31.71
CA ASP A 82 25.84 -27.29 32.09
C ASP A 82 25.89 -28.29 30.92
N GLY A 83 26.64 -27.97 29.86
CA GLY A 83 26.58 -28.68 28.57
C GLY A 83 27.22 -30.06 28.55
N LEU A 84 28.34 -30.25 29.24
CA LEU A 84 29.01 -31.54 29.38
C LEU A 84 29.72 -31.55 30.74
N PRO A 85 29.77 -32.70 31.44
CA PRO A 85 30.60 -32.82 32.64
C PRO A 85 32.07 -32.50 32.31
N ASP A 86 32.83 -31.97 33.28
CA ASP A 86 34.27 -31.78 33.12
C ASP A 86 34.98 -33.14 33.05
N PRO A 87 35.98 -33.31 32.16
CA PRO A 87 36.71 -34.57 32.06
C PRO A 87 37.42 -34.87 33.38
N PRO A 88 37.40 -36.15 33.84
CA PRO A 88 38.07 -36.55 35.06
C PRO A 88 39.57 -36.30 34.96
N LYS A 89 40.15 -35.66 35.98
CA LYS A 89 41.59 -35.33 36.04
C LYS A 89 42.45 -36.48 36.59
N SER A 90 41.80 -37.51 37.15
CA SER A 90 42.43 -38.67 37.76
C SER A 90 41.45 -39.84 37.76
N PHE A 91 41.98 -41.08 37.75
CA PHE A 91 41.21 -42.33 37.74
C PHE A 91 41.58 -43.19 38.97
N PRO A 92 41.07 -42.85 40.17
CA PRO A 92 41.41 -43.57 41.40
C PRO A 92 41.02 -45.07 41.33
N GLU A 93 40.09 -45.44 40.47
CA GLU A 93 39.68 -46.83 40.23
C GLU A 93 40.83 -47.68 39.68
N LEU A 94 41.72 -47.09 38.86
CA LEU A 94 42.90 -47.78 38.32
C LEU A 94 43.98 -48.02 39.38
N GLU A 95 44.09 -47.12 40.37
CA GLU A 95 45.07 -47.26 41.48
C GLU A 95 44.73 -48.42 42.42
N SER A 96 43.46 -48.82 42.46
CA SER A 96 42.96 -49.93 43.29
C SER A 96 43.04 -51.32 42.63
N MET A 97 43.41 -51.39 41.34
CA MET A 97 43.49 -52.64 40.59
C MET A 97 44.83 -53.35 40.73
N SER A 98 44.83 -54.69 40.65
CA SER A 98 46.08 -55.47 40.68
C SER A 98 46.90 -55.27 39.40
N LEU A 99 48.23 -55.40 39.46
CA LEU A 99 49.10 -55.31 38.28
C LEU A 99 48.75 -56.32 37.18
N ARG A 100 48.19 -57.48 37.54
CA ARG A 100 47.71 -58.48 36.59
C ARG A 100 46.48 -57.97 35.85
N ASP A 101 45.55 -57.36 36.58
CA ASP A 101 44.31 -56.84 36.01
C ASP A 101 44.56 -55.60 35.14
N LEU A 102 45.51 -54.74 35.54
CA LEU A 102 45.95 -53.60 34.72
C LEU A 102 46.61 -54.03 33.40
N ARG A 103 47.43 -55.10 33.42
CA ARG A 103 48.00 -55.67 32.18
C ARG A 103 46.92 -56.23 31.27
N LEU A 104 45.96 -56.96 31.83
CA LEU A 104 44.83 -57.49 31.06
C LEU A 104 43.93 -56.37 30.53
N LEU A 105 43.73 -55.29 31.29
CA LEU A 105 42.96 -54.11 30.86
C LEU A 105 43.66 -53.37 29.71
N HIS A 106 44.99 -53.32 29.73
CA HIS A 106 45.80 -52.72 28.67
C HIS A 106 45.88 -53.59 27.40
N GLU A 107 45.95 -54.92 27.55
CA GLU A 107 46.10 -55.87 26.44
C GLU A 107 44.75 -56.22 25.78
N GLU A 108 43.65 -56.27 26.54
CA GLU A 108 42.33 -56.67 26.05
C GLU A 108 41.40 -55.47 25.90
N ARG A 109 41.20 -55.01 24.66
CA ARG A 109 40.38 -53.83 24.34
C ARG A 109 38.93 -53.93 24.84
N ALA A 110 38.33 -55.12 24.78
CA ALA A 110 36.97 -55.32 25.28
C ALA A 110 36.84 -55.01 26.78
N ARG A 111 37.85 -55.38 27.58
CA ARG A 111 37.87 -55.06 29.02
C ARG A 111 38.04 -53.57 29.27
N PHE A 112 38.83 -52.90 28.43
CA PHE A 112 39.00 -51.46 28.49
C PHE A 112 37.68 -50.73 28.19
N ASP A 113 37.00 -51.11 27.11
CA ASP A 113 35.70 -50.54 26.74
C ASP A 113 34.63 -50.80 27.84
N ASP A 114 34.64 -52.00 28.45
CA ASP A 114 33.79 -52.34 29.61
C ASP A 114 34.12 -51.51 30.86
N PHE A 115 35.39 -51.18 31.08
CA PHE A 115 35.81 -50.32 32.17
C PHE A 115 35.39 -48.86 31.93
N VAL A 116 35.59 -48.34 30.72
CA VAL A 116 35.20 -46.99 30.32
C VAL A 116 33.69 -46.80 30.37
N SER A 117 32.90 -47.78 29.90
CA SER A 117 31.43 -47.71 29.97
C SER A 117 30.87 -47.73 31.40
N LYS A 118 31.61 -48.31 32.35
CA LYS A 118 31.26 -48.29 33.78
C LYS A 118 31.70 -47.01 34.48
N HIS A 119 32.60 -46.23 33.88
CA HIS A 119 33.10 -45.01 34.46
C HIS A 119 31.98 -43.96 34.57
N GLN A 120 31.87 -43.29 35.73
CA GLN A 120 30.77 -42.37 36.05
C GLN A 120 30.61 -41.26 35.02
N TYR A 121 31.70 -40.68 34.55
CA TYR A 121 31.70 -39.64 33.52
C TYR A 121 31.06 -40.11 32.20
N GLN A 122 31.34 -41.35 31.77
CA GLN A 122 30.79 -41.90 30.53
C GLN A 122 29.29 -42.13 30.66
N GLN A 123 28.82 -42.64 31.80
CA GLN A 123 27.40 -42.82 32.10
C GLN A 123 26.64 -41.49 32.15
N GLN A 124 27.25 -40.45 32.71
CA GLN A 124 26.68 -39.10 32.71
C GLN A 124 26.55 -38.54 31.30
N LEU A 125 27.60 -38.69 30.48
CA LEU A 125 27.59 -38.26 29.08
C LEU A 125 26.54 -39.00 28.26
N ASP A 126 26.46 -40.33 28.39
CA ASP A 126 25.46 -41.15 27.70
C ASP A 126 24.04 -40.79 28.14
N SER A 127 23.83 -40.45 29.42
CA SER A 127 22.55 -39.94 29.92
C SER A 127 22.18 -38.60 29.27
N ILE A 128 23.11 -37.65 29.19
CA ILE A 128 22.88 -36.35 28.54
C ILE A 128 22.56 -36.55 27.06
N VAL A 129 23.36 -37.35 26.34
CA VAL A 129 23.12 -37.66 24.92
C VAL A 129 21.75 -38.31 24.72
N SER A 130 21.35 -39.24 25.58
CA SER A 130 20.03 -39.87 25.52
C SER A 130 18.88 -38.88 25.73
N LYS A 131 19.02 -37.95 26.68
CA LYS A 131 18.04 -36.90 26.95
C LYS A 131 17.92 -35.92 25.78
N VAL A 132 19.06 -35.50 25.22
CA VAL A 132 19.08 -34.62 24.05
C VAL A 132 18.42 -35.31 22.85
N ARG A 133 18.75 -36.57 22.58
CA ARG A 133 18.10 -37.35 21.52
C ARG A 133 16.58 -37.46 21.73
N ALA A 134 16.15 -37.82 22.94
CA ALA A 134 14.73 -37.91 23.26
C ALA A 134 14.01 -36.56 23.10
N ASN A 135 14.68 -35.46 23.44
CA ASN A 135 14.14 -34.11 23.28
C ASN A 135 14.04 -33.70 21.79
N VAL A 136 15.08 -33.98 21.01
CA VAL A 136 15.06 -33.75 19.54
C VAL A 136 13.95 -34.56 18.90
N ASP A 137 13.84 -35.85 19.20
CA ASP A 137 12.78 -36.70 18.66
C ASP A 137 11.38 -36.20 19.08
N ALA A 138 11.23 -35.67 20.30
CA ALA A 138 9.96 -35.10 20.77
C ALA A 138 9.63 -33.82 20.00
N LEU A 139 10.61 -32.94 19.83
CA LEU A 139 10.47 -31.68 19.10
C LEU A 139 10.18 -31.91 17.62
N GLU A 140 10.80 -32.91 16.99
CA GLU A 140 10.51 -33.29 15.60
C GLU A 140 9.06 -33.76 15.44
N ARG A 141 8.55 -34.57 16.37
CA ARG A 141 7.14 -35.01 16.36
C ARG A 141 6.20 -33.82 16.51
N GLU A 142 6.47 -32.93 17.45
CA GLU A 142 5.67 -31.72 17.65
C GLU A 142 5.69 -30.84 16.39
N HIS A 143 6.89 -30.58 15.83
CA HIS A 143 7.05 -29.81 14.61
C HIS A 143 6.24 -30.38 13.46
N VAL A 144 6.32 -31.71 13.22
CA VAL A 144 5.53 -32.38 12.17
C VAL A 144 4.02 -32.20 12.40
N THR A 145 3.54 -32.29 13.64
CA THR A 145 2.11 -32.06 13.93
C THR A 145 1.69 -30.62 13.72
N ILE A 146 2.55 -29.65 14.09
CA ILE A 146 2.28 -28.23 13.89
C ILE A 146 2.26 -27.90 12.39
N THR A 147 3.26 -28.35 11.63
CA THR A 147 3.31 -28.09 10.18
C THR A 147 2.13 -28.72 9.47
N ALA A 148 1.75 -29.96 9.80
CA ALA A 148 0.57 -30.61 9.21
C ALA A 148 -0.71 -29.81 9.51
N ARG A 149 -0.88 -29.34 10.76
CA ARG A 149 -2.02 -28.49 11.14
C ARG A 149 -2.01 -27.14 10.43
N MET A 150 -0.83 -26.56 10.18
CA MET A 150 -0.71 -25.31 9.42
C MET A 150 -1.08 -25.52 7.95
N ASP A 151 -0.62 -26.60 7.33
CA ASP A 151 -0.95 -26.94 5.94
C ASP A 151 -2.46 -27.23 5.77
N GLU A 152 -3.09 -27.86 6.76
CA GLU A 152 -4.56 -28.04 6.78
C GLU A 152 -5.33 -26.73 6.99
N ALA A 153 -4.75 -25.77 7.72
CA ALA A 153 -5.41 -24.49 8.03
C ALA A 153 -5.23 -23.45 6.92
N VAL A 154 -4.17 -23.57 6.12
CA VAL A 154 -3.92 -22.70 4.96
C VAL A 154 -4.60 -23.31 3.75
N ASP A 155 -5.86 -22.94 3.55
CA ASP A 155 -6.52 -23.15 2.26
C ASP A 155 -5.87 -22.24 1.21
N ASP A 156 -4.88 -22.77 0.48
CA ASP A 156 -4.14 -22.02 -0.55
C ASP A 156 -5.07 -21.32 -1.54
N GLU A 157 -6.20 -21.94 -1.90
CA GLU A 157 -7.20 -21.34 -2.77
C GLU A 157 -7.91 -20.14 -2.13
N ALA A 158 -8.26 -20.23 -0.84
CA ALA A 158 -8.89 -19.13 -0.10
C ALA A 158 -7.91 -17.98 0.11
N LEU A 159 -6.64 -18.28 0.39
CA LEU A 159 -5.58 -17.28 0.51
C LEU A 159 -5.34 -16.55 -0.81
N GLU A 160 -5.25 -17.28 -1.93
CA GLU A 160 -5.08 -16.68 -3.25
C GLU A 160 -6.32 -15.89 -3.68
N LYS A 161 -7.52 -16.33 -3.29
CA LYS A 161 -8.74 -15.53 -3.48
C LYS A 161 -8.66 -14.24 -2.68
N LEU A 162 -8.32 -14.29 -1.40
CA LEU A 162 -8.20 -13.10 -0.56
C LEU A 162 -7.15 -12.13 -1.11
N ARG A 163 -6.00 -12.63 -1.59
CA ARG A 163 -4.98 -11.81 -2.24
C ARG A 163 -5.50 -11.11 -3.49
N ARG A 164 -6.28 -11.81 -4.32
CA ARG A 164 -6.93 -11.23 -5.50
C ARG A 164 -7.95 -10.16 -5.12
N ASP A 165 -8.81 -10.46 -4.15
CA ASP A 165 -9.85 -9.55 -3.67
C ASP A 165 -9.24 -8.27 -3.08
N VAL A 166 -8.16 -8.40 -2.28
CA VAL A 166 -7.40 -7.25 -1.75
C VAL A 166 -6.78 -6.42 -2.88
N ALA A 167 -6.14 -7.06 -3.86
CA ALA A 167 -5.54 -6.36 -4.98
C ALA A 167 -6.58 -5.63 -5.87
N GLU A 168 -7.80 -6.16 -5.98
CA GLU A 168 -8.91 -5.50 -6.67
C GLU A 168 -9.40 -4.28 -5.89
N LEU A 169 -9.61 -4.42 -4.58
CA LEU A 169 -10.01 -3.31 -3.70
C LEU A 169 -8.96 -2.19 -3.68
N GLU A 170 -7.68 -2.53 -3.64
CA GLU A 170 -6.60 -1.55 -3.71
C GLU A 170 -6.63 -0.73 -5.02
N LYS A 171 -6.88 -1.40 -6.15
CA LYS A 171 -7.04 -0.72 -7.45
C LYS A 171 -8.26 0.20 -7.45
N GLU A 172 -9.38 -0.24 -6.89
CA GLU A 172 -10.59 0.57 -6.78
C GLU A 172 -10.34 1.82 -5.92
N VAL A 173 -9.71 1.66 -4.75
CA VAL A 173 -9.35 2.76 -3.87
C VAL A 173 -8.42 3.75 -4.57
N GLN A 174 -7.39 3.27 -5.29
CA GLN A 174 -6.49 4.13 -6.05
C GLN A 174 -7.21 4.88 -7.16
N ALA A 175 -8.14 4.23 -7.88
CA ALA A 175 -8.95 4.88 -8.91
C ALA A 175 -9.83 5.98 -8.33
N LEU A 176 -10.52 5.72 -7.22
CA LEU A 176 -11.33 6.71 -6.51
C LEU A 176 -10.49 7.87 -5.98
N HIS A 177 -9.30 7.59 -5.45
CA HIS A 177 -8.38 8.62 -4.99
C HIS A 177 -7.95 9.54 -6.14
N LYS A 178 -7.57 8.96 -7.28
CA LYS A 178 -7.21 9.72 -8.48
C LYS A 178 -8.38 10.56 -8.99
N GLN A 179 -9.59 10.01 -9.02
CA GLN A 179 -10.78 10.75 -9.43
C GLN A 179 -11.07 11.92 -8.48
N LYS A 180 -10.93 11.70 -7.16
CA LYS A 180 -11.05 12.75 -6.15
C LYS A 180 -10.00 13.84 -6.35
N GLU A 181 -8.74 13.49 -6.55
CA GLU A 181 -7.66 14.46 -6.79
C GLU A 181 -7.88 15.26 -8.07
N GLU A 182 -8.32 14.60 -9.14
CA GLU A 182 -8.67 15.28 -10.38
C GLU A 182 -9.83 16.27 -10.15
N TRP A 183 -10.89 15.83 -9.47
CA TRP A 183 -12.03 16.69 -9.17
C TRP A 183 -11.65 17.87 -8.29
N LEU A 184 -10.84 17.65 -7.24
CA LEU A 184 -10.32 18.70 -6.38
C LEU A 184 -9.39 19.65 -7.13
N GLY A 185 -8.56 19.11 -8.03
CA GLY A 185 -7.67 19.91 -8.87
C GLY A 185 -8.44 20.77 -9.88
N GLN A 186 -9.52 20.25 -10.47
CA GLN A 186 -10.39 21.01 -11.39
C GLN A 186 -11.21 22.08 -10.66
N ASN A 187 -11.61 21.80 -9.42
CA ASN A 187 -12.42 22.69 -8.58
C ASN A 187 -11.59 23.39 -7.50
N SER A 188 -10.26 23.51 -7.70
CA SER A 188 -9.41 24.24 -6.76
C SER A 188 -9.81 25.72 -6.75
N PRO A 189 -9.70 26.41 -5.60
CA PRO A 189 -10.01 27.84 -5.53
C PRO A 189 -9.28 28.66 -6.59
N GLU A 190 -8.02 28.34 -6.88
CA GLU A 190 -7.20 29.00 -7.90
C GLU A 190 -7.79 28.83 -9.30
N ARG A 191 -8.16 27.59 -9.67
CA ARG A 191 -8.79 27.32 -10.97
C ARG A 191 -10.17 27.96 -11.10
N LEU A 192 -10.96 27.97 -10.02
CA LEU A 192 -12.25 28.66 -10.02
C LEU A 192 -12.08 30.18 -10.16
N MET A 193 -11.10 30.79 -9.49
CA MET A 193 -10.75 32.21 -9.68
C MET A 193 -10.32 32.49 -11.12
N GLU A 194 -9.48 31.65 -11.70
CA GLU A 194 -9.04 31.79 -13.08
C GLU A 194 -10.20 31.72 -14.08
N ARG A 195 -11.10 30.74 -13.92
CA ARG A 195 -12.33 30.62 -14.74
C ARG A 195 -13.21 31.86 -14.62
N LEU A 196 -13.38 32.41 -13.41
CA LEU A 196 -14.12 33.66 -13.20
C LEU A 196 -13.45 34.84 -13.91
N ARG A 197 -12.12 35.00 -13.78
CA ARG A 197 -11.36 36.07 -14.45
C ARG A 197 -11.45 35.98 -15.97
N THR A 198 -11.38 34.77 -16.53
CA THR A 198 -11.54 34.55 -17.98
C THR A 198 -12.94 34.91 -18.45
N ALA A 199 -13.99 34.45 -17.76
CA ALA A 199 -15.37 34.79 -18.09
C ALA A 199 -15.67 36.30 -17.93
N MET A 200 -15.01 36.99 -17.00
CA MET A 200 -15.05 38.45 -16.88
C MET A 200 -14.43 39.13 -18.09
N ARG A 201 -13.22 38.73 -18.50
CA ARG A 201 -12.55 39.25 -19.71
C ARG A 201 -13.38 39.02 -20.97
N GLU A 202 -14.03 37.86 -21.09
CA GLU A 202 -14.96 37.58 -22.20
C GLU A 202 -16.14 38.55 -22.19
N SER A 203 -16.74 38.79 -21.01
CA SER A 203 -17.86 39.74 -20.90
C SER A 203 -17.44 41.16 -21.23
N GLU A 204 -16.27 41.59 -20.76
CA GLU A 204 -15.67 42.88 -21.09
C GLU A 204 -15.47 43.03 -22.61
N SER A 205 -14.83 42.05 -23.24
CA SER A 205 -14.63 42.01 -24.70
C SER A 205 -15.94 42.03 -25.48
N THR A 206 -16.97 41.27 -25.03
CA THR A 206 -18.29 41.32 -25.68
C THR A 206 -18.96 42.67 -25.49
N SER A 207 -18.82 43.33 -24.33
CA SER A 207 -19.37 44.66 -24.12
C SER A 207 -18.69 45.72 -25.00
N GLU A 208 -17.37 45.64 -25.18
CA GLU A 208 -16.64 46.50 -26.13
C GLU A 208 -17.06 46.26 -27.58
N ALA A 209 -17.35 45.01 -27.95
CA ALA A 209 -17.86 44.68 -29.28
C ALA A 209 -19.27 45.26 -29.52
N LEU A 210 -20.14 45.18 -28.50
CA LEU A 210 -21.47 45.79 -28.55
C LEU A 210 -21.37 47.32 -28.72
N GLU A 211 -20.47 47.97 -27.98
CA GLU A 211 -20.23 49.41 -28.11
C GLU A 211 -19.77 49.78 -29.52
N LYS A 212 -18.84 49.01 -30.11
CA LYS A 212 -18.39 49.22 -31.50
C LYS A 212 -19.51 49.00 -32.53
N ASN A 213 -20.37 48.02 -32.31
CA ASN A 213 -21.49 47.74 -33.20
C ASN A 213 -22.55 48.86 -33.15
N MET A 214 -22.83 49.39 -31.96
CA MET A 214 -23.70 50.56 -31.81
C MET A 214 -23.11 51.77 -32.54
N LEU A 215 -21.82 52.08 -32.35
CA LEU A 215 -21.15 53.23 -32.98
C LEU A 215 -21.10 53.14 -34.51
N SER A 216 -21.02 51.93 -35.05
CA SER A 216 -21.08 51.67 -36.50
C SER A 216 -22.51 51.65 -37.06
N SER A 217 -23.54 51.91 -36.23
CA SER A 217 -24.96 51.83 -36.60
C SER A 217 -25.37 50.46 -37.15
N SER A 218 -24.63 49.40 -36.80
CA SER A 218 -24.91 48.01 -37.20
C SER A 218 -25.92 47.31 -36.27
N MET A 219 -26.38 48.00 -35.23
CA MET A 219 -27.31 47.51 -34.22
C MET A 219 -28.28 48.62 -33.81
N HIS A 220 -29.53 48.27 -33.52
CA HIS A 220 -30.53 49.21 -33.00
C HIS A 220 -30.27 49.56 -31.54
N PHE A 221 -30.63 50.78 -31.12
CA PHE A 221 -30.33 51.27 -29.77
C PHE A 221 -30.97 50.42 -28.66
N ASP A 222 -32.24 50.05 -28.80
CA ASP A 222 -32.93 49.24 -27.78
C ASP A 222 -32.33 47.83 -27.67
N GLU A 223 -31.91 47.26 -28.80
CA GLU A 223 -31.21 45.99 -28.84
C GLU A 223 -29.84 46.08 -28.14
N PHE A 224 -29.06 47.11 -28.46
CA PHE A 224 -27.79 47.41 -27.79
C PHE A 224 -27.99 47.54 -26.28
N LEU A 225 -28.95 48.35 -25.84
CA LEU A 225 -29.16 48.63 -24.42
C LEU A 225 -29.50 47.34 -23.66
N SER A 226 -30.36 46.49 -24.23
CA SER A 226 -30.73 45.21 -23.62
C SER A 226 -29.53 44.26 -23.49
N GLN A 227 -28.73 44.10 -24.55
CA GLN A 227 -27.59 43.19 -24.58
C GLN A 227 -26.44 43.72 -23.71
N TYR A 228 -26.19 45.03 -23.76
CA TYR A 228 -25.13 45.68 -23.01
C TYR A 228 -25.37 45.61 -21.51
N ILE A 229 -26.58 45.95 -21.04
CA ILE A 229 -26.94 45.86 -19.63
C ILE A 229 -26.81 44.41 -19.14
N ALA A 230 -27.35 43.44 -19.89
CA ALA A 230 -27.23 42.03 -19.53
C ALA A 230 -25.77 41.56 -19.45
N CYS A 231 -24.92 42.02 -20.37
CA CYS A 231 -23.50 41.71 -20.36
C CYS A 231 -22.78 42.32 -19.14
N ARG A 232 -22.99 43.61 -18.87
CA ARG A 232 -22.38 44.31 -17.73
C ARG A 232 -22.86 43.77 -16.39
N GLN A 233 -24.14 43.39 -16.27
CA GLN A 233 -24.65 42.70 -15.08
C GLN A 233 -23.87 41.41 -14.80
N LYS A 234 -23.72 40.56 -15.82
CA LYS A 234 -22.91 39.32 -15.69
C LYS A 234 -21.46 39.60 -15.35
N TYR A 235 -20.86 40.68 -15.85
CA TYR A 235 -19.51 41.08 -15.46
C TYR A 235 -19.44 41.43 -13.96
N HIS A 236 -20.32 42.31 -13.49
CA HIS A 236 -20.33 42.76 -12.09
C HIS A 236 -20.66 41.63 -11.11
N GLU A 237 -21.59 40.74 -11.45
CA GLU A 237 -21.88 39.54 -10.65
C GLU A 237 -20.65 38.65 -10.49
N ARG A 238 -19.91 38.42 -11.59
CA ARG A 238 -18.68 37.62 -11.53
C ARG A 238 -17.57 38.32 -10.76
N SER A 239 -17.46 39.64 -10.88
CA SER A 239 -16.52 40.45 -10.10
C SER A 239 -16.75 40.29 -8.60
N LEU A 240 -18.01 40.39 -8.16
CA LEU A 240 -18.37 40.23 -6.76
C LEU A 240 -18.07 38.80 -6.25
N LYS A 241 -18.42 37.79 -7.05
CA LYS A 241 -18.12 36.38 -6.72
C LYS A 241 -16.61 36.13 -6.61
N LEU A 242 -15.81 36.75 -7.49
CA LEU A 242 -14.36 36.64 -7.46
C LEU A 242 -13.78 37.27 -6.18
N GLU A 243 -14.25 38.45 -5.79
CA GLU A 243 -13.83 39.13 -4.57
C GLU A 243 -14.18 38.30 -3.32
N GLN A 244 -15.41 37.81 -3.24
CA GLN A 244 -15.85 36.93 -2.15
C GLN A 244 -14.96 35.68 -2.03
N LEU A 245 -14.68 35.03 -3.15
CA LEU A 245 -13.84 33.82 -3.14
C LEU A 245 -12.39 34.13 -2.75
N GLN A 246 -11.84 35.26 -3.18
CA GLN A 246 -10.52 35.72 -2.74
C GLN A 246 -10.47 35.98 -1.24
N MET A 247 -11.52 36.58 -0.67
CA MET A 247 -11.63 36.83 0.77
C MET A 247 -11.69 35.53 1.56
N GLU A 248 -12.49 34.56 1.12
CA GLU A 248 -12.59 33.25 1.77
C GLU A 248 -11.28 32.46 1.72
N VAL A 249 -10.56 32.50 0.59
CA VAL A 249 -9.24 31.86 0.46
C VAL A 249 -8.23 32.52 1.40
N LYS A 250 -8.18 33.86 1.46
CA LYS A 250 -7.31 34.60 2.38
C LYS A 250 -7.67 34.29 3.84
N LYS A 251 -8.96 34.31 4.21
CA LYS A 251 -9.42 34.00 5.57
C LYS A 251 -8.97 32.60 6.00
N LYS A 252 -9.11 31.60 5.13
CA LYS A 252 -8.64 30.23 5.39
C LYS A 252 -7.12 30.09 5.43
N SER A 253 -6.36 30.96 4.75
CA SER A 253 -4.89 30.95 4.85
C SER A 253 -4.38 31.58 6.15
N PHE A 254 -5.09 32.55 6.72
CA PHE A 254 -4.73 33.18 8.00
C PHE A 254 -5.18 32.41 9.25
N GLY A 255 -6.16 31.51 9.12
CA GLY A 255 -6.65 30.67 10.21
C GLY A 255 -5.91 29.33 10.40
N ARG A 256 -4.72 29.18 9.81
CA ARG A 256 -3.81 28.05 10.00
C ARG A 256 -2.54 28.50 10.71
#